data_AF-A0A1Q7CQN1-F1
#
_entry.id   AF-A0A1Q7CQN1-F1
#
_cell.length_a   1.000
_cell.length_b   1.000
_cell.length_c   1.000
_cell.angle_alpha   90.00
_cell.angle_beta   90.00
_cell.angle_gamma   90.00
#
_symmetry.space_group_name_H-M   'P 1'
#
loop_
_entity.id
_entity.type
_entity.pdbx_description
1 polymer ?
#
loop_
_entity_poly.entity_id
_entity_poly.type
_entity_poly.pdbx_seq_one_letter_code
_entity_poly.pdbx_strand_id
1 'polypeptide(L)'
;MSSILVFCRDCGKQVPSSETQDQLCLDCRVRRSMAELRDEHARLWRKRERYRSHNGSNVAQISRQIARVEDRMASRIREMVSNERRAGELLQRELEAARGQRYTIKGV
;
A
#
# COMPACT_ATOMS: atom_id res chain seq x y z
N MET A 1 -30.73 14.68 -5.02
CA MET A 1 -30.22 14.47 -3.65
C MET A 1 -28.86 15.13 -3.53
N SER A 2 -28.76 16.25 -2.81
CA SER A 2 -27.48 16.94 -2.61
C SER A 2 -26.68 16.22 -1.53
N SER A 3 -25.55 15.63 -1.88
CA SER A 3 -24.61 15.08 -0.91
C SER A 3 -23.77 16.23 -0.32
N ILE A 4 -23.63 16.26 1.00
CA ILE A 4 -22.72 17.20 1.65
C ILE A 4 -21.31 16.80 1.25
N LEU A 5 -20.59 17.72 0.59
CA LEU A 5 -19.18 17.55 0.26
C LEU A 5 -18.34 17.99 1.44
N VAL A 6 -17.33 17.19 1.78
CA VAL A 6 -16.34 17.50 2.81
C VAL A 6 -14.94 17.38 2.23
N PHE A 7 -14.01 18.13 2.79
CA PHE A 7 -12.60 18.07 2.41
C PHE A 7 -11.90 16.93 3.14
N CYS A 8 -11.17 16.10 2.40
CA CYS A 8 -10.24 15.16 2.99
C CYS A 8 -9.13 15.92 3.73
N ARG A 9 -8.91 15.62 5.01
CA ARG A 9 -7.89 16.26 5.85
C ARG A 9 -6.46 16.07 5.33
N ASP A 10 -6.22 15.00 4.57
CA ASP A 10 -4.87 14.61 4.14
C ASP A 10 -4.52 15.13 2.74
N CYS A 11 -5.44 15.03 1.78
CA CYS A 11 -5.19 15.43 0.39
C CYS A 11 -5.97 16.67 -0.08
N GLY A 12 -6.86 17.23 0.74
CA GLY A 12 -7.68 18.39 0.39
C GLY A 12 -8.74 18.13 -0.69
N LYS A 13 -8.90 16.89 -1.18
CA LYS A 13 -9.93 16.55 -2.17
C LYS A 13 -11.33 16.67 -1.55
N GLN A 14 -12.26 17.30 -2.27
CA GLN A 14 -13.68 17.28 -1.93
C GLN A 14 -14.28 15.92 -2.30
N VAL A 15 -14.96 15.30 -1.34
CA VAL A 15 -15.62 14.00 -1.51
C VAL A 15 -16.97 14.01 -0.79
N PRO A 16 -17.94 13.18 -1.21
CA PRO A 16 -19.18 13.01 -0.48
C PRO A 16 -18.91 12.59 0.97
N SER A 17 -19.61 13.19 1.93
CA SER A 17 -19.52 12.84 3.35
C SER A 17 -19.75 11.35 3.62
N SER A 18 -20.61 10.69 2.84
CA SER A 18 -20.85 9.25 2.91
C SER A 18 -19.63 8.40 2.51
N GLU A 19 -18.67 8.96 1.76
CA GLU A 19 -17.44 8.28 1.35
C GLU A 19 -16.24 8.60 2.26
N THR A 20 -16.43 9.52 3.21
CA THR A 20 -15.43 9.85 4.23
C THR A 20 -15.59 9.04 5.49
N GLN A 21 -14.46 8.64 6.06
CA GLN A 21 -14.37 8.08 7.40
C GLN A 21 -13.15 8.71 8.07
N ASP A 22 -13.28 9.11 9.33
CA ASP A 22 -12.24 9.83 10.09
C ASP A 22 -11.70 11.08 9.37
N GLN A 23 -12.58 11.80 8.64
CA GLN A 23 -12.24 12.96 7.80
C GLN A 23 -11.26 12.65 6.65
N LEU A 24 -11.15 11.39 6.24
CA LEU A 24 -10.27 10.94 5.16
C LEU A 24 -11.08 10.34 4.01
N CYS A 25 -10.68 10.69 2.78
CA CYS A 25 -11.14 9.97 1.60
C CYS A 25 -10.58 8.54 1.59
N LEU A 26 -11.23 7.66 0.83
CA LEU A 26 -10.81 6.26 0.69
C LEU A 26 -9.32 6.12 0.33
N ASP A 27 -8.83 6.91 -0.62
CA ASP A 27 -7.42 6.85 -1.06
C ASP A 27 -6.45 7.13 0.09
N CYS A 28 -6.73 8.15 0.91
CA CYS A 28 -5.89 8.49 2.06
C CYS A 28 -6.00 7.47 3.18
N ARG A 29 -7.20 6.89 3.40
CA ARG A 29 -7.36 5.78 4.35
C ARG A 29 -6.53 4.57 3.93
N VAL A 30 -6.61 4.17 2.67
CA VAL A 30 -5.84 3.05 2.11
C VAL A 30 -4.34 3.33 2.24
N ARG A 31 -3.88 4.52 1.81
CA ARG A 31 -2.46 4.90 1.90
C ARG A 31 -1.91 4.81 3.32
N ARG A 32 -2.68 5.25 4.33
CA ARG A 32 -2.31 5.17 5.74
C ARG A 32 -2.28 3.71 6.22
N SER A 33 -3.31 2.94 5.92
CA SER A 33 -3.40 1.51 6.24
C SER A 33 -2.27 0.69 5.61
N MET A 34 -1.78 1.09 4.43
CA MET A 34 -0.70 0.42 3.71
C MET A 34 0.71 0.87 4.12
N ALA A 35 0.88 1.91 4.94
CA ALA A 35 2.20 2.51 5.19
C ALA A 35 3.22 1.48 5.71
N GLU A 36 2.87 0.72 6.73
CA GLU A 36 3.77 -0.29 7.34
C GLU A 36 4.07 -1.46 6.39
N LEU A 37 3.06 -1.92 5.63
CA LEU A 37 3.22 -3.01 4.67
C LEU A 37 4.12 -2.61 3.50
N ARG A 38 4.01 -1.37 3.02
CA ARG A 38 4.90 -0.83 1.97
C ARG A 38 6.34 -0.71 2.46
N ASP A 39 6.54 -0.22 3.68
CA ASP A 39 7.87 -0.16 4.30
C ASP A 39 8.46 -1.58 4.48
N GLU A 40 7.66 -2.56 4.90
CA GLU A 40 8.08 -3.96 4.99
C GLU A 40 8.44 -4.54 3.62
N HIS A 41 7.60 -4.33 2.61
CA HIS A 41 7.85 -4.75 1.23
C HIS A 41 9.17 -4.18 0.71
N ALA A 42 9.41 -2.88 0.87
CA ALA A 42 10.63 -2.22 0.46
C ALA A 42 11.87 -2.79 1.19
N ARG A 43 11.76 -3.07 2.50
CA ARG A 43 12.84 -3.70 3.29
C ARG A 43 13.17 -5.11 2.78
N LEU A 44 12.15 -5.94 2.53
CA LEU A 44 12.36 -7.31 2.04
C LEU A 44 12.95 -7.33 0.63
N TRP A 45 12.56 -6.39 -0.23
CA TRP A 45 13.16 -6.25 -1.56
C TRP A 45 14.62 -5.84 -1.51
N ARG A 46 14.98 -4.86 -0.69
CA ARG A 46 16.39 -4.50 -0.46
C ARG A 46 17.18 -5.66 0.13
N LYS A 47 16.58 -6.42 1.05
CA LYS A 47 17.19 -7.64 1.60
C LYS A 47 17.42 -8.67 0.49
N ARG A 48 16.40 -8.96 -0.33
CA ARG A 48 16.49 -9.89 -1.46
C ARG A 48 17.62 -9.52 -2.42
N GLU A 49 17.73 -8.24 -2.76
CA GLU A 49 18.76 -7.76 -3.68
C GLU A 49 20.17 -7.98 -3.11
N ARG A 50 20.39 -7.65 -1.83
CA ARG A 50 21.68 -7.95 -1.18
C ARG A 50 22.04 -9.44 -1.23
N TYR A 51 21.08 -10.34 -0.95
CA TYR A 51 21.34 -11.79 -1.02
C TYR A 51 21.57 -12.27 -2.45
N ARG A 52 20.90 -11.67 -3.45
CA ARG A 52 21.12 -11.97 -4.86
C ARG A 52 22.55 -11.61 -5.29
N SER A 53 23.04 -10.43 -4.91
CA SER A 53 24.40 -9.98 -5.27
C SER A 53 25.51 -10.83 -4.66
N HIS A 54 25.25 -11.51 -3.53
CA HIS A 54 26.21 -12.37 -2.84
C HIS A 54 26.00 -13.88 -3.07
N ASN A 55 25.25 -14.28 -4.12
CA ASN A 55 24.91 -15.69 -4.41
C ASN A 55 24.32 -16.46 -3.21
N GLY A 56 23.57 -15.78 -2.35
CA GLY A 56 23.02 -16.35 -1.13
C GLY A 56 21.82 -17.27 -1.39
N SER A 57 21.79 -18.44 -0.73
CA SER A 57 20.73 -19.45 -0.83
C SER A 57 19.33 -18.97 -0.37
N ASN A 58 19.24 -17.83 0.32
CA ASN A 58 18.00 -17.34 0.94
C ASN A 58 17.06 -16.53 0.02
N VAL A 59 17.43 -16.30 -1.25
CA VAL A 59 16.61 -15.48 -2.19
C VAL A 59 15.19 -16.03 -2.35
N ALA A 60 15.03 -17.35 -2.42
CA ALA A 60 13.73 -18.00 -2.57
C ALA A 60 12.85 -17.79 -1.32
N GLN A 61 13.43 -17.89 -0.12
CA GLN A 61 12.71 -17.65 1.14
C GLN A 61 12.25 -16.20 1.25
N ILE A 62 13.10 -15.23 0.88
CA ILE A 62 12.75 -13.81 0.92
C ILE A 62 11.66 -13.50 -0.12
N SER A 63 11.70 -14.14 -1.29
CA SER A 63 10.66 -14.00 -2.31
C SER A 63 9.30 -14.48 -1.80
N ARG A 64 9.25 -15.58 -1.03
CA ARG A 64 8.02 -16.02 -0.34
C ARG A 64 7.55 -15.06 0.75
N GLN A 65 8.48 -14.38 1.45
CA GLN A 65 8.12 -13.35 2.42
C GLN A 65 7.48 -12.14 1.73
N ILE A 66 8.03 -11.70 0.60
CA ILE A 66 7.47 -10.62 -0.22
C ILE A 66 6.05 -10.96 -0.64
N ALA A 67 5.82 -12.16 -1.20
CA ALA A 67 4.48 -12.60 -1.61
C ALA A 67 3.47 -12.53 -0.45
N ARG A 68 3.86 -12.96 0.76
CA ARG A 68 2.98 -12.85 1.94
C ARG A 68 2.69 -11.40 2.36
N VAL A 69 3.60 -10.46 2.12
CA VAL A 69 3.30 -9.04 2.32
C VAL A 69 2.28 -8.56 1.30
N GLU A 70 2.45 -8.93 0.03
CA GLU A 70 1.53 -8.57 -1.05
C GLU A 70 0.12 -9.16 -0.81
N ASP A 71 0.04 -10.41 -0.32
CA ASP A 71 -1.24 -11.04 0.09
C ASP A 71 -1.90 -10.27 1.25
N ARG A 72 -1.12 -9.85 2.26
CA ARG A 72 -1.65 -9.04 3.36
C ARG A 72 -2.14 -7.66 2.90
N MET A 73 -1.46 -7.04 1.93
CA MET A 73 -1.93 -5.80 1.31
C MET A 73 -3.28 -6.03 0.61
N ALA A 74 -3.41 -7.13 -0.15
CA ALA A 74 -4.65 -7.48 -0.83
C ALA A 74 -5.80 -7.71 0.15
N SER A 75 -5.60 -8.52 1.20
CA SER A 75 -6.63 -8.77 2.22
C SER A 75 -7.08 -7.49 2.90
N ARG A 76 -6.13 -6.63 3.31
CA ARG A 76 -6.44 -5.37 3.99
C ARG A 76 -7.23 -4.40 3.11
N ILE A 77 -6.97 -4.36 1.79
CA ILE A 77 -7.75 -3.52 0.87
C ILE A 77 -9.16 -4.07 0.69
N ARG A 78 -9.33 -5.40 0.60
CA ARG A 78 -10.66 -6.04 0.50
C ARG A 78 -11.52 -5.84 1.74
N GLU A 79 -10.90 -5.75 2.92
CA GLU A 79 -11.59 -5.38 4.17
C GLU A 79 -12.11 -3.94 4.15
N MET A 80 -11.47 -3.04 3.38
CA MET A 80 -11.84 -1.62 3.30
C MET A 80 -12.80 -1.29 2.17
N VAL A 81 -12.83 -2.11 1.11
CA VAL A 81 -13.57 -1.85 -0.13
C VAL A 81 -14.28 -3.12 -0.59
N SER A 82 -15.62 -3.11 -0.53
CA SER A 82 -16.45 -4.24 -0.97
C SER A 82 -16.46 -4.43 -2.49
N ASN A 83 -16.17 -3.38 -3.27
CA ASN A 83 -16.08 -3.47 -4.73
C ASN A 83 -14.73 -4.07 -5.15
N GLU A 84 -14.75 -5.30 -5.66
CA GLU A 84 -13.54 -6.05 -6.05
C GLU A 84 -12.71 -5.35 -7.13
N ARG A 85 -13.35 -4.75 -8.14
CA ARG A 85 -12.65 -4.03 -9.20
C ARG A 85 -11.87 -2.86 -8.61
N ARG A 86 -12.52 -2.06 -7.77
CA ARG A 86 -11.88 -0.90 -7.12
C ARG A 86 -10.80 -1.34 -6.13
N ALA A 87 -10.99 -2.46 -5.43
CA ALA A 87 -9.96 -3.06 -4.59
C ALA A 87 -8.72 -3.47 -5.40
N GLY A 88 -8.90 -4.05 -6.59
CA GLY A 88 -7.81 -4.38 -7.51
C GLY A 88 -7.02 -3.17 -7.98
N GLU A 89 -7.71 -2.10 -8.39
CA GLU A 89 -7.10 -0.83 -8.82
C GLU A 89 -6.27 -0.18 -7.67
N LEU A 90 -6.82 -0.20 -6.45
CA LEU A 90 -6.12 0.30 -5.25
C LEU A 90 -4.90 -0.55 -4.91
N LEU A 91 -5.02 -1.88 -4.98
CA LEU A 91 -3.92 -2.79 -4.72
C LEU A 91 -2.77 -2.57 -5.72
N GLN A 92 -3.08 -2.46 -7.01
CA GLN A 92 -2.07 -2.21 -8.02
C GLN A 92 -1.31 -0.91 -7.74
N ARG A 93 -2.03 0.18 -7.44
CA ARG A 93 -1.42 1.47 -7.08
C ARG A 93 -0.50 1.38 -5.87
N GLU A 94 -0.92 0.67 -4.82
CA GLU A 94 -0.13 0.55 -3.60
C GLU A 94 1.10 -0.36 -3.79
N LEU A 95 1.02 -1.39 -4.63
CA LEU A 95 2.17 -2.21 -5.04
C LEU A 95 3.17 -1.40 -5.88
N GLU A 96 2.69 -0.54 -6.78
CA GLU A 96 3.54 0.39 -7.53
C GLU A 96 4.22 1.40 -6.60
N ALA A 97 3.49 1.95 -5.63
CA ALA A 97 4.07 2.82 -4.61
C ALA A 97 5.13 2.09 -3.76
N ALA A 98 4.87 0.85 -3.33
CA ALA A 98 5.83 0.03 -2.60
C ALA A 98 7.09 -0.26 -3.42
N ARG A 99 6.94 -0.50 -4.73
CA ARG A 99 8.04 -0.67 -5.68
C ARG A 99 8.89 0.60 -5.78
N GLY A 100 8.27 1.77 -5.89
CA GLY A 100 8.96 3.05 -5.92
C GLY A 100 9.79 3.32 -4.66
N GLN A 101 9.24 2.97 -3.48
CA GLN A 101 9.92 3.12 -2.19
C GLN A 101 11.22 2.30 -2.06
N ARG A 102 11.44 1.28 -2.90
CA ARG A 102 12.69 0.52 -2.92
C ARG A 102 13.90 1.39 -3.22
N TYR A 103 13.71 2.45 -4.01
CA TYR A 103 14.75 3.35 -4.47
C TYR A 103 14.85 4.63 -3.63
N THR A 104 13.86 4.88 -2.77
CA THR A 104 13.91 5.97 -1.81
C THR A 104 14.82 5.57 -0.65
N ILE A 105 16.09 5.96 -0.72
CA ILE A 105 16.98 5.90 0.43
C ILE A 105 16.44 6.94 1.42
N LYS A 106 15.78 6.51 2.51
CA LYS A 106 15.60 7.38 3.68
C LYS A 106 17.00 7.64 4.22
N GLY A 107 17.62 8.73 3.76
CA GLY A 107 18.84 9.26 4.35
C GLY A 107 18.55 9.56 5.80
N VAL A 108 19.39 9.02 6.67
CA VAL A 108 19.43 9.37 8.09
C VAL A 108 19.96 10.78 8.21
#